data_AF-A0A2G3PW91-F1
#
_entry.id   AF-A0A2G3PW91-F1
#
_cell.length_a   1.000
_cell.length_b   1.000
_cell.length_c   1.000
_cell.angle_alpha   90.00
_cell.angle_beta   90.00
_cell.angle_gamma   90.00
#
_symmetry.space_group_name_H-M   'P 1'
#
loop_
_entity.id
_entity.type
_entity.pdbx_description
1 polymer ?
#
loop_
_entity_poly.entity_id
_entity_poly.type
_entity_poly.pdbx_seq_one_letter_code
_entity_poly.pdbx_strand_id
1 'polypeptide(L)'
;MQFRKLEPKEIECRVQLVKDNGLVLLLYKDARCDMNILDETVGADNWQRRHELVNGNLFCNVGIRFERKDGLGEWVWKQDVGSESNTAKEKGQASDSFKRACFNWGIGRELYTAPFIWISAVDCNIKEYKGKKICNDKFAVEKITYDGSVIDGLSIINQTIGKRVFLQKPKGDK
;
A
#
# COMPACT_ATOMS: atom_id res chain seq x y z
N MET A 1 7.51 20.05 -3.33
CA MET A 1 7.03 19.03 -2.39
C MET A 1 7.23 17.66 -3.02
N GLN A 2 7.90 16.75 -2.33
CA GLN A 2 8.10 15.37 -2.77
C GLN A 2 7.95 14.47 -1.55
N PHE A 3 7.14 13.42 -1.65
CA PHE A 3 6.99 12.41 -0.60
C PHE A 3 8.10 11.38 -0.69
N ARG A 4 8.61 10.94 0.46
CA ARG A 4 9.59 9.85 0.55
C ARG A 4 9.00 8.52 0.09
N LYS A 5 9.88 7.56 -0.19
CA LYS A 5 9.50 6.17 -0.45
C LYS A 5 9.12 5.44 0.83
N LEU A 6 8.29 4.42 0.68
CA LEU A 6 7.88 3.55 1.78
C LEU A 6 9.06 2.76 2.33
N GLU A 7 9.13 2.62 3.64
CA GLU A 7 10.04 1.71 4.31
C GLU A 7 9.47 0.28 4.34
N PRO A 8 10.30 -0.78 4.45
CA PRO A 8 9.82 -2.16 4.53
C PRO A 8 8.68 -2.39 5.54
N LYS A 9 8.77 -1.75 6.72
CA LYS A 9 7.79 -1.89 7.81
C LYS A 9 6.43 -1.23 7.51
N GLU A 10 6.37 -0.36 6.51
CA GLU A 10 5.16 0.37 6.09
C GLU A 10 4.42 -0.37 4.97
N ILE A 11 4.99 -1.48 4.49
CA ILE A 11 4.46 -2.28 3.39
C ILE A 11 3.94 -3.61 3.93
N GLU A 12 2.63 -3.83 3.76
CA GLU A 12 1.96 -5.08 4.06
C GLU A 12 2.01 -6.03 2.86
N CYS A 13 2.26 -7.32 3.11
CA CYS A 13 2.12 -8.37 2.13
C CYS A 13 0.75 -9.06 2.27
N ARG A 14 -0.11 -8.94 1.26
CA ARG A 14 -1.45 -9.53 1.26
C ARG A 14 -1.53 -10.69 0.28
N VAL A 15 -2.06 -11.82 0.73
CA VAL A 15 -2.39 -12.95 -0.13
C VAL A 15 -3.55 -12.57 -1.05
N GLN A 16 -3.29 -12.57 -2.37
CA GLN A 16 -4.28 -12.26 -3.39
C GLN A 16 -4.99 -13.53 -3.89
N LEU A 17 -4.22 -14.58 -4.18
CA LEU A 17 -4.69 -15.82 -4.76
C LEU A 17 -3.93 -16.99 -4.16
N VAL A 18 -4.63 -18.08 -3.85
CA VAL A 18 -4.04 -19.33 -3.37
C VAL A 18 -4.40 -20.44 -4.35
N LYS A 19 -3.40 -21.20 -4.80
CA LYS A 19 -3.49 -22.38 -5.67
C LYS A 19 -2.88 -23.60 -4.96
N ASP A 20 -2.94 -24.79 -5.57
CA ASP A 20 -2.30 -25.98 -4.99
C ASP A 20 -0.78 -25.86 -4.91
N ASN A 21 -0.18 -25.23 -5.90
CA ASN A 21 1.26 -25.16 -6.06
C ASN A 21 1.89 -23.87 -5.51
N GLY A 22 1.10 -22.99 -4.88
CA GLY A 22 1.60 -21.73 -4.34
C GLY A 22 0.55 -20.64 -4.23
N LEU A 23 1.01 -19.42 -3.97
CA LEU A 23 0.16 -18.25 -3.82
C LEU A 23 0.80 -16.99 -4.42
N VAL A 24 -0.04 -15.99 -4.69
CA VAL A 24 0.38 -14.66 -5.13
C VAL A 24 0.25 -13.68 -3.97
N LEU A 25 1.30 -12.90 -3.73
CA LEU A 25 1.26 -11.76 -2.82
C LEU A 25 1.14 -10.44 -3.58
N LEU A 26 0.48 -9.48 -2.94
CA LEU A 26 0.46 -8.08 -3.33
C LEU A 26 1.04 -7.23 -2.21
N LEU A 27 1.69 -6.13 -2.58
CA LEU A 27 2.17 -5.13 -1.64
C LEU A 27 1.12 -4.03 -1.45
N TYR A 28 0.83 -3.70 -0.20
CA TYR A 28 -0.10 -2.65 0.19
C TYR A 28 0.50 -1.77 1.27
N LYS A 29 -0.09 -0.59 1.48
CA LYS A 29 0.06 0.18 2.72
C LYS A 29 -1.28 0.31 3.42
N ASP A 30 -1.24 0.55 4.72
CA ASP A 30 -2.42 0.97 5.47
C ASP A 30 -2.60 2.50 5.42
N ALA A 31 -3.73 2.98 5.94
CA ALA A 31 -4.03 4.41 5.97
C ALA A 31 -3.19 5.19 7.00
N ARG A 32 -2.64 4.51 8.02
CA ARG A 32 -1.80 5.15 9.05
C ARG A 32 -0.44 5.55 8.45
N CYS A 33 0.10 4.74 7.55
CA CYS A 33 1.27 5.08 6.74
C CYS A 33 1.07 6.40 5.97
N ASP A 34 -0.08 6.59 5.31
CA ASP A 34 -0.39 7.85 4.63
C ASP A 34 -0.45 9.04 5.58
N MET A 35 -1.09 8.89 6.74
CA MET A 35 -1.19 9.94 7.76
C MET A 35 0.20 10.35 8.26
N ASN A 36 1.04 9.37 8.62
CA ASN A 36 2.39 9.63 9.10
C ASN A 36 3.23 10.35 8.03
N ILE A 37 3.17 9.91 6.78
CA ILE A 37 3.93 10.54 5.69
C ILE A 37 3.44 11.98 5.42
N LEU A 38 2.13 12.24 5.54
CA LEU A 38 1.59 13.60 5.45
C LEU A 38 2.10 14.47 6.61
N ASP A 39 2.01 13.98 7.85
CA ASP A 39 2.51 14.68 9.04
C ASP A 39 4.01 14.98 8.92
N GLU A 40 4.81 14.01 8.48
CA GLU A 40 6.25 14.15 8.27
C GLU A 40 6.60 15.16 7.17
N THR A 41 5.84 15.18 6.07
CA THR A 41 6.22 15.93 4.86
C THR A 41 5.69 17.35 4.86
N VAL A 42 4.46 17.57 5.32
CA VAL A 42 3.80 18.88 5.28
C VAL A 42 3.46 19.41 6.66
N GLY A 43 3.51 18.59 7.71
CA GLY A 43 3.07 18.95 9.06
C GLY A 43 1.58 18.70 9.27
N ALA A 44 1.23 18.22 10.47
CA ALA A 44 -0.14 17.83 10.83
C ALA A 44 -1.19 18.94 10.59
N ASP A 45 -0.82 20.21 10.73
CA ASP A 45 -1.71 21.35 10.53
C ASP A 45 -1.88 21.78 9.05
N ASN A 46 -1.08 21.22 8.13
CA ASN A 46 -1.04 21.62 6.72
C ASN A 46 -1.63 20.57 5.77
N TRP A 47 -2.29 19.54 6.29
CA TRP A 47 -3.14 18.66 5.50
C TRP A 47 -4.49 18.45 6.17
N GLN A 48 -5.49 18.12 5.36
CA GLN A 48 -6.82 17.79 5.84
C GLN A 48 -7.47 16.76 4.94
N ARG A 49 -8.45 16.04 5.49
CA ARG A 49 -9.27 15.10 4.72
C ARG A 49 -10.74 15.33 4.97
N ARG A 50 -11.54 15.10 3.94
CA ARG A 50 -13.00 15.00 4.06
C ARG A 50 -13.52 13.88 3.17
N HIS A 51 -14.68 13.34 3.53
CA HIS A 51 -15.41 12.42 2.68
C HIS A 51 -16.68 13.07 2.17
N GLU A 52 -17.08 12.68 0.97
CA GLU A 52 -18.33 13.11 0.37
C GLU A 52 -18.95 11.98 -0.44
N LEU A 53 -20.28 11.98 -0.52
CA LEU A 53 -21.02 11.06 -1.36
C LEU A 53 -21.25 11.70 -2.72
N VAL A 54 -20.71 11.09 -3.78
CA VAL A 54 -20.94 11.50 -5.16
C VAL A 54 -21.59 10.34 -5.89
N ASN A 55 -22.83 10.53 -6.36
CA ASN A 55 -23.63 9.50 -7.04
C ASN A 55 -23.69 8.17 -6.25
N GLY A 56 -23.85 8.26 -4.92
CA GLY A 56 -23.95 7.10 -4.02
C GLY A 56 -22.62 6.43 -3.66
N ASN A 57 -21.49 6.88 -4.19
CA ASN A 57 -20.16 6.36 -3.84
C ASN A 57 -19.44 7.28 -2.85
N LEU A 58 -18.69 6.68 -1.91
CA LEU A 58 -17.91 7.42 -0.93
C LEU A 58 -16.54 7.83 -1.52
N PHE A 59 -16.39 9.12 -1.80
CA PHE A 59 -15.13 9.72 -2.21
C PHE A 59 -14.38 10.27 -1.00
N CYS A 60 -13.05 10.27 -1.07
CA CYS A 60 -12.21 10.98 -0.13
C CYS A 60 -11.45 12.10 -0.85
N ASN A 61 -11.44 13.27 -0.25
CA ASN A 61 -10.62 14.40 -0.66
C ASN A 61 -9.49 14.57 0.35
N VAL A 62 -8.26 14.67 -0.14
CA VAL A 62 -7.08 15.02 0.66
C VAL A 62 -6.55 16.36 0.16
N GLY A 63 -6.57 17.35 1.06
CA GLY A 63 -6.13 18.70 0.81
C GLY A 63 -4.79 18.97 1.46
N ILE A 64 -3.88 19.65 0.74
CA ILE A 64 -2.60 20.12 1.28
C ILE A 64 -2.53 21.63 1.11
N ARG A 65 -2.08 22.33 2.15
CA ARG A 65 -1.94 23.78 2.14
C ARG A 65 -0.63 24.17 1.46
N PHE A 66 -0.72 25.05 0.47
CA PHE A 66 0.41 25.66 -0.20
C PHE A 66 0.44 27.15 0.10
N GLU A 67 1.62 27.68 0.35
CA GLU A 67 1.82 29.12 0.43
C GLU A 67 1.98 29.68 -0.97
N ARG A 68 1.16 30.68 -1.31
CA ARG A 68 1.25 31.41 -2.56
C ARG A 68 2.31 32.52 -2.46
N LYS A 69 2.72 33.04 -3.62
CA LYS A 69 3.70 34.14 -3.71
C LYS A 69 3.26 35.42 -3.00
N ASP A 70 1.96 35.61 -2.80
CA ASP A 70 1.36 36.74 -2.09
C ASP A 70 1.28 36.52 -0.56
N GLY A 71 1.83 35.42 -0.05
CA GLY A 71 1.83 35.07 1.38
C GLY A 71 0.52 34.46 1.88
N LEU A 72 -0.47 34.27 1.00
CA LEU A 72 -1.75 33.64 1.36
C LEU A 72 -1.67 32.12 1.18
N GLY A 73 -2.27 31.38 2.12
CA GLY A 73 -2.40 29.92 2.03
C GLY A 73 -3.55 29.50 1.11
N GLU A 74 -3.31 28.54 0.23
CA GLU A 74 -4.30 27.92 -0.64
C GLU A 74 -4.36 26.40 -0.41
N TRP A 75 -5.57 25.84 -0.35
CA TRP A 75 -5.77 24.40 -0.27
C TRP A 75 -5.93 23.79 -1.65
N VAL A 76 -4.99 22.95 -2.05
CA VAL A 76 -5.10 22.14 -3.26
C VAL A 76 -5.62 20.77 -2.86
N TRP A 77 -6.61 20.24 -3.61
CA TRP A 77 -7.29 18.99 -3.29
C TRP A 77 -7.05 17.91 -4.35
N LYS A 78 -6.88 16.67 -3.89
CA LYS A 78 -6.94 15.47 -4.73
C LYS A 78 -8.03 14.55 -4.19
N GLN A 79 -8.82 14.00 -5.10
CA GLN A 79 -9.98 13.18 -4.78
C GLN A 79 -9.83 11.80 -5.40
N ASP A 80 -10.33 10.77 -4.73
CA ASP A 80 -10.51 9.44 -5.32
C ASP A 80 -11.64 8.66 -4.63
N VAL A 81 -12.10 7.59 -5.26
CA VAL A 81 -13.17 6.72 -4.78
C VAL A 81 -12.60 5.39 -4.30
N GLY A 82 -13.15 4.88 -3.21
CA GLY A 82 -12.75 3.59 -2.65
C GLY A 82 -13.68 2.47 -3.11
N SER A 83 -13.18 1.24 -3.11
CA SER A 83 -14.02 0.05 -3.30
C SER A 83 -14.48 -0.52 -1.95
N GLU A 84 -15.68 -1.12 -1.91
CA GLU A 84 -16.20 -1.76 -0.70
C GLU A 84 -15.32 -2.95 -0.25
N SER A 85 -15.14 -3.11 1.06
CA SER A 85 -14.52 -4.31 1.64
C SER A 85 -15.56 -5.37 2.03
N ASN A 86 -15.17 -6.65 2.02
CA ASN A 86 -16.07 -7.77 2.34
C ASN A 86 -16.40 -7.94 3.84
N THR A 87 -15.66 -7.29 4.75
CA THR A 87 -15.77 -7.54 6.20
C THR A 87 -16.31 -6.33 6.99
N ALA A 88 -16.05 -5.11 6.53
CA ALA A 88 -16.63 -3.87 7.08
C ALA A 88 -16.74 -2.84 5.95
N LYS A 89 -17.84 -2.91 5.19
CA LYS A 89 -18.02 -2.19 3.92
C LYS A 89 -17.66 -0.71 4.00
N GLU A 90 -18.27 0.02 4.93
CA GLU A 90 -18.10 1.47 5.09
C GLU A 90 -16.69 1.87 5.54
N LYS A 91 -16.16 1.22 6.59
CA LYS A 91 -14.81 1.51 7.12
C LYS A 91 -13.72 1.17 6.10
N GLY A 92 -13.91 0.08 5.35
CA GLY A 92 -13.03 -0.34 4.28
C GLY A 92 -13.01 0.66 3.12
N GLN A 93 -14.19 1.08 2.66
CA GLN A 93 -14.32 2.05 1.57
C GLN A 93 -13.75 3.43 1.94
N ALA A 94 -13.96 3.88 3.18
CA ALA A 94 -13.44 5.15 3.67
C ALA A 94 -11.90 5.16 3.77
N SER A 95 -11.29 4.01 4.06
CA SER A 95 -9.83 3.85 4.13
C SER A 95 -9.25 3.71 2.74
N ASP A 96 -9.87 2.92 1.86
CA ASP A 96 -9.40 2.72 0.49
C ASP A 96 -9.44 4.02 -0.33
N SER A 97 -10.56 4.76 -0.28
CA SER A 97 -10.68 6.08 -0.94
C SER A 97 -9.59 7.06 -0.48
N PHE A 98 -9.26 7.07 0.82
CA PHE A 98 -8.19 7.91 1.36
C PHE A 98 -6.81 7.53 0.84
N LYS A 99 -6.46 6.24 0.88
CA LYS A 99 -5.18 5.75 0.34
C LYS A 99 -5.04 6.08 -1.14
N ARG A 100 -6.14 6.01 -1.89
CA ARG A 100 -6.21 6.34 -3.32
C ARG A 100 -6.03 7.83 -3.59
N ALA A 101 -6.70 8.70 -2.83
CA ALA A 101 -6.45 10.14 -2.88
C ALA A 101 -4.99 10.49 -2.53
N CYS A 102 -4.36 9.77 -1.60
CA CYS A 102 -2.93 9.92 -1.28
C CYS A 102 -2.01 9.43 -2.40
N PHE A 103 -2.38 8.40 -3.17
CA PHE A 103 -1.65 8.04 -4.39
C PHE A 103 -1.64 9.19 -5.40
N ASN A 104 -2.73 9.96 -5.52
CA ASN A 104 -2.78 11.12 -6.41
C ASN A 104 -1.81 12.24 -5.98
N TRP A 105 -1.43 12.29 -4.70
CA TRP A 105 -0.35 13.15 -4.19
C TRP A 105 1.06 12.59 -4.40
N GLY A 106 1.19 11.29 -4.61
CA GLY A 106 2.48 10.62 -4.84
C GLY A 106 2.85 9.59 -3.77
N ILE A 107 2.11 9.51 -2.67
CA ILE A 107 2.46 8.66 -1.52
C ILE A 107 2.25 7.20 -1.88
N GLY A 108 3.32 6.39 -1.86
CA GLY A 108 3.28 4.95 -2.12
C GLY A 108 3.04 4.55 -3.58
N ARG A 109 3.23 5.45 -4.56
CA ARG A 109 3.07 5.12 -5.99
C ARG A 109 3.99 3.99 -6.46
N GLU A 110 5.14 3.82 -5.83
CA GLU A 110 6.07 2.72 -6.07
C GLU A 110 5.43 1.34 -5.91
N LEU A 111 4.36 1.20 -5.10
CA LEU A 111 3.67 -0.09 -4.93
C LEU A 111 3.06 -0.60 -6.24
N TYR A 112 2.72 0.29 -7.18
CA TYR A 112 2.25 -0.09 -8.52
C TYR A 112 3.35 -0.64 -9.43
N THR A 113 4.61 -0.53 -9.01
CA THR A 113 5.77 -1.09 -9.71
C THR A 113 6.25 -2.40 -9.10
N ALA A 114 5.51 -2.94 -8.12
CA ALA A 114 5.84 -4.19 -7.47
C ALA A 114 5.95 -5.33 -8.50
N PRO A 115 6.94 -6.21 -8.37
CA PRO A 115 7.07 -7.36 -9.25
C PRO A 115 5.96 -8.38 -9.00
N PHE A 116 5.84 -9.37 -9.88
CA PHE A 116 5.00 -10.52 -9.63
C PHE A 116 5.60 -11.38 -8.51
N ILE A 117 4.93 -11.42 -7.34
CA ILE A 117 5.41 -12.14 -6.17
C ILE A 117 4.70 -13.49 -6.08
N TRP A 118 5.35 -14.55 -6.53
CA TRP A 118 4.90 -15.92 -6.39
C TRP A 118 5.63 -16.63 -5.25
N ILE A 119 4.86 -17.25 -4.34
CA ILE A 119 5.38 -18.07 -3.24
C ILE A 119 5.00 -19.52 -3.50
N SER A 120 5.99 -20.42 -3.55
CA SER A 120 5.77 -21.85 -3.76
C SER A 120 5.04 -22.51 -2.59
N ALA A 121 4.28 -23.58 -2.85
CA ALA A 121 3.63 -24.38 -1.80
C ALA A 121 4.62 -24.99 -0.79
N VAL A 122 5.89 -25.16 -1.15
CA VAL A 122 6.93 -25.61 -0.19
C VAL A 122 7.36 -24.51 0.78
N ASP A 123 6.98 -23.27 0.51
CA ASP A 123 7.37 -22.06 1.24
C ASP A 123 6.18 -21.40 1.97
N CYS A 124 5.02 -22.05 1.97
CA CYS A 124 3.82 -21.55 2.66
C CYS A 124 2.88 -22.68 3.08
N ASN A 125 2.10 -22.42 4.14
CA ASN A 125 1.11 -23.38 4.64
C ASN A 125 -0.23 -23.20 3.92
N ILE A 126 -0.42 -23.92 2.81
CA ILE A 126 -1.68 -23.97 2.07
C ILE A 126 -2.57 -25.06 2.64
N LYS A 127 -3.82 -24.71 2.98
CA LYS A 127 -4.82 -25.65 3.52
C LYS A 127 -6.15 -25.47 2.81
N GLU A 128 -6.95 -26.52 2.77
CA GLU A 128 -8.33 -26.45 2.32
C GLU A 128 -9.26 -26.14 3.49
N TYR A 129 -10.15 -25.16 3.31
CA TYR A 129 -11.16 -24.78 4.27
C TYR A 129 -12.47 -24.46 3.55
N LYS A 130 -13.52 -25.24 3.84
CA LYS A 130 -14.85 -25.11 3.21
C LYS A 130 -14.77 -25.08 1.67
N GLY A 131 -14.00 -25.99 1.08
CA GLY A 131 -13.81 -26.09 -0.38
C GLY A 131 -12.97 -24.97 -1.00
N LYS A 132 -12.34 -24.11 -0.19
CA LYS A 132 -11.46 -23.03 -0.65
C LYS A 132 -10.05 -23.23 -0.12
N LYS A 133 -9.05 -22.95 -0.95
CA LYS A 133 -7.65 -22.94 -0.53
C LYS A 133 -7.36 -21.63 0.18
N ILE A 134 -6.75 -21.74 1.35
CA ILE A 134 -6.39 -20.60 2.19
C ILE A 134 -4.93 -20.75 2.65
N CYS A 135 -4.30 -19.62 2.92
CA CYS A 135 -3.02 -19.54 3.59
C CYS A 135 -3.12 -18.44 4.65
N ASN A 136 -2.85 -18.80 5.90
CA ASN A 136 -2.90 -17.87 7.05
C ASN A 136 -1.50 -17.46 7.51
N ASP A 137 -0.48 -17.72 6.68
CA ASP A 137 0.89 -17.34 6.99
C ASP A 137 1.07 -15.83 7.00
N LYS A 138 2.01 -15.36 7.81
CA LYS A 138 2.36 -13.95 7.92
C LYS A 138 3.56 -13.66 7.04
N PHE A 139 3.37 -12.82 6.04
CA PHE A 139 4.43 -12.38 5.13
C PHE A 139 4.80 -10.93 5.44
N ALA A 140 6.09 -10.61 5.36
CA ALA A 140 6.59 -9.25 5.55
C ALA A 140 7.69 -8.92 4.54
N VAL A 141 7.75 -7.67 4.11
CA VAL A 141 8.89 -7.15 3.35
C VAL A 141 10.10 -7.12 4.28
N GLU A 142 11.13 -7.88 3.95
CA GLU A 142 12.38 -7.92 4.70
C GLU A 142 13.33 -6.82 4.20
N LYS A 143 13.44 -6.65 2.88
CA LYS A 143 14.22 -5.59 2.25
C LYS A 143 13.53 -5.12 0.97
N ILE A 144 13.65 -3.82 0.69
CA ILE A 144 13.19 -3.21 -0.56
C ILE A 144 14.21 -2.16 -1.01
N THR A 145 14.40 -2.03 -2.31
CA THR A 145 15.21 -0.99 -2.93
C THR A 145 14.46 -0.35 -4.08
N TYR A 146 14.90 0.85 -4.48
CA TYR A 146 14.25 1.65 -5.49
C TYR A 146 15.26 2.21 -6.49
N ASP A 147 14.94 2.11 -7.78
CA ASP A 147 15.54 2.90 -8.85
C ASP A 147 14.55 4.02 -9.23
N GLY A 148 14.83 5.23 -8.75
CA GLY A 148 13.92 6.37 -8.86
C GLY A 148 12.57 6.08 -8.18
N SER A 149 11.51 5.89 -8.98
CA SER A 149 10.17 5.58 -8.48
C SER A 149 9.77 4.11 -8.61
N VAL A 150 10.68 3.24 -9.06
CA VAL A 150 10.42 1.85 -9.39
C VAL A 150 11.08 0.94 -8.37
N ILE A 151 10.35 -0.07 -7.89
CA ILE A 151 10.90 -1.14 -7.06
C ILE A 151 11.83 -1.99 -7.94
N ASP A 152 13.12 -2.01 -7.62
CA ASP A 152 14.12 -2.75 -8.39
C ASP A 152 14.65 -3.99 -7.65
N GLY A 153 14.60 -3.99 -6.32
CA GLY A 153 14.94 -5.12 -5.47
C GLY A 153 13.94 -5.32 -4.34
N LEU A 154 13.65 -6.59 -4.02
CA LEU A 154 12.63 -6.97 -3.04
C LEU A 154 12.96 -8.34 -2.43
N SER A 155 12.93 -8.44 -1.10
CA SER A 155 12.90 -9.72 -0.39
C SER A 155 11.71 -9.79 0.56
N ILE A 156 11.07 -10.95 0.62
CA ILE A 156 9.92 -11.22 1.52
C ILE A 156 10.24 -12.43 2.37
N ILE A 157 9.95 -12.30 3.67
CA ILE A 157 10.03 -13.36 4.65
C ILE A 157 8.63 -13.87 5.00
N ASN A 158 8.47 -15.19 5.04
CA ASN A 158 7.34 -15.83 5.70
C ASN A 158 7.70 -15.97 7.18
N GLN A 159 7.14 -15.09 8.01
CA GLN A 159 7.39 -15.03 9.45
C GLN A 159 6.84 -16.25 10.19
N THR A 160 5.81 -16.92 9.66
CA THR A 160 5.26 -18.13 10.28
C THR A 160 6.27 -19.27 10.31
N ILE A 161 7.06 -19.42 9.24
CA ILE A 161 8.07 -20.48 9.11
C ILE A 161 9.52 -19.96 9.25
N GLY A 162 9.70 -18.65 9.46
CA GLY A 162 11.01 -18.02 9.64
C GLY A 162 11.93 -18.07 8.42
N LYS A 163 11.38 -18.16 7.20
CA LYS A 163 12.15 -18.37 5.96
C LYS A 163 11.94 -17.22 4.97
N ARG A 164 13.00 -16.80 4.28
CA ARG A 164 12.88 -15.94 3.09
C ARG A 164 12.25 -16.75 1.95
N VAL A 165 11.14 -16.26 1.41
CA VAL A 165 10.30 -16.97 0.44
C VAL A 165 10.23 -16.28 -0.93
N PHE A 166 10.74 -15.07 -1.03
CA PHE A 166 10.88 -14.35 -2.30
C PHE A 166 12.16 -13.52 -2.29
N LEU A 167 12.86 -13.50 -3.42
CA LEU A 167 14.02 -12.65 -3.64
C LEU A 167 14.06 -12.20 -5.10
N GLN A 168 14.03 -10.89 -5.29
CA GLN A 168 14.41 -10.21 -6.51
C GLN A 168 15.60 -9.31 -6.20
N LYS A 169 16.70 -9.52 -6.94
CA LYS A 169 17.87 -8.64 -6.87
C LYS A 169 17.66 -7.38 -7.73
N PRO A 170 18.23 -6.23 -7.32
CA PRO A 170 18.36 -5.04 -8.17
C PRO A 170 19.00 -5.37 -9.53
N LYS A 171 18.62 -4.65 -10.59
CA LYS A 171 19.14 -4.87 -11.96
C LYS A 171 20.65 -4.66 -12.12
N GLY A 172 21.34 -4.11 -11.10
CA GLY A 172 22.79 -3.90 -11.07
C GLY A 172 23.60 -4.89 -10.23
N ASP A 173 22.96 -5.71 -9.39
CA ASP A 173 23.64 -6.66 -8.51
C ASP A 173 23.86 -7.99 -9.25
N LYS A 174 25.03 -8.16 -9.87
CA LYS A 174 25.51 -9.44 -10.40
C LYS A 174 25.84 -10.39 -9.23
#